data_AF-A0A953ETM5-F1
#
_entry.id   AF-A0A953ETM5-F1
#
_cell.length_a   1.000
_cell.length_b   1.000
_cell.length_c   1.000
_cell.angle_alpha   90.00
_cell.angle_beta   90.00
_cell.angle_gamma   90.00
#
_symmetry.space_group_name_H-M   'P 1'
#
loop_
_entity.id
_entity.type
_entity.pdbx_description
1 polymer ?
#
loop_
_entity_poly.entity_id
_entity_poly.type
_entity_poly.pdbx_seq_one_letter_code
_entity_poly.pdbx_strand_id
1 'polypeptide(L)'
;MSRKLHLLVFAAALLAFLGTGQYMDYHAPAMPDLPPDQRVALRSRHIYILMTGLINLAAALATPAVSGWRLRASMLGSALLLIAPAMMFLSFAGADAGPLESPILLPGVIAALAGTVLLAIARWGASTP
;
A
#
# COMPACT_ATOMS: atom_id res chain seq x y z
N MET A 1 11.89 -3.79 12.49
CA MET A 1 12.13 -3.10 11.21
C MET A 1 12.35 -1.61 11.47
N SER A 2 13.17 -0.90 10.70
CA SER A 2 13.47 0.50 10.99
C SER A 2 12.27 1.40 10.65
N ARG A 3 11.85 2.22 11.62
CA ARG A 3 10.86 3.31 11.44
C ARG A 3 11.13 4.14 10.17
N LYS A 4 12.41 4.38 9.88
CA LYS A 4 12.88 5.13 8.70
C LYS A 4 12.42 4.50 7.38
N LEU A 5 12.44 3.17 7.27
CA LEU A 5 12.06 2.50 6.03
C LEU A 5 10.56 2.62 5.74
N HIS A 6 9.71 2.44 6.75
CA HIS A 6 8.28 2.66 6.61
C HIS A 6 7.94 4.13 6.30
N LEU A 7 8.66 5.10 6.88
CA LEU A 7 8.49 6.51 6.54
C LEU A 7 8.92 6.82 5.10
N LEU A 8 10.04 6.24 4.64
CA LEU A 8 10.49 6.39 3.27
C LEU A 8 9.45 5.83 2.28
N VAL A 9 8.92 4.63 2.57
CA VAL A 9 7.88 4.00 1.74
C VAL A 9 6.58 4.80 1.77
N PHE A 10 6.17 5.34 2.92
CA PHE A 10 5.05 6.26 3.00
C PHE A 10 5.26 7.50 2.12
N ALA A 11 6.43 8.14 2.21
CA ALA A 11 6.75 9.31 1.40
C ALA A 11 6.71 8.98 -0.10
N ALA A 12 7.29 7.85 -0.51
CA ALA A 12 7.25 7.38 -1.89
C ALA A 12 5.81 7.10 -2.36
N ALA A 13 4.99 6.44 -1.54
CA ALA A 13 3.59 6.17 -1.84
C ALA A 13 2.75 7.46 -1.94
N LEU A 14 3.03 8.44 -1.08
CA LEU A 14 2.37 9.76 -1.14
C LEU A 14 2.73 10.50 -2.44
N LEU A 15 4.00 10.51 -2.83
CA LEU A 15 4.42 11.09 -4.11
C LEU A 15 3.79 10.35 -5.30
N ALA A 16 3.72 9.02 -5.25
CA ALA A 16 3.05 8.22 -6.26
C ALA A 16 1.54 8.50 -6.32
N PHE A 17 0.87 8.67 -5.18
CA PHE A 17 -0.53 9.08 -5.11
C PHE A 17 -0.74 10.44 -5.79
N LEU A 18 0.08 11.44 -5.45
CA LEU A 18 -0.02 12.76 -6.08
C LEU A 18 0.23 12.69 -7.59
N GLY A 19 1.27 11.94 -8.01
CA GLY A 19 1.61 11.76 -9.42
C GLY A 19 0.50 11.05 -10.22
N THR A 20 -0.09 9.99 -9.65
CA THR A 20 -1.21 9.28 -10.28
C THR A 20 -2.50 10.11 -10.29
N GLY A 21 -2.71 10.98 -9.30
CA GLY A 21 -3.79 11.97 -9.32
C GLY A 21 -3.65 12.94 -10.48
N GLN A 22 -2.48 13.54 -10.64
CA GLN A 22 -2.18 14.42 -11.78
C GLN A 22 -2.29 13.68 -13.11
N TYR A 23 -1.83 12.43 -13.18
CA TYR A 23 -2.01 11.60 -14.36
C TYR A 23 -3.47 11.44 -14.76
N MET A 24 -4.37 11.16 -13.80
CA MET A 24 -5.81 11.04 -14.07
C MET A 24 -6.44 12.38 -14.49
N ASP A 25 -5.95 13.50 -13.99
CA ASP A 25 -6.46 14.84 -14.36
C ASP A 25 -6.11 15.17 -15.83
N TYR A 26 -4.96 14.73 -16.32
CA TYR A 26 -4.50 14.94 -17.70
C TYR A 26 -4.69 13.72 -18.61
N HIS A 27 -5.43 12.69 -18.15
CA HIS A 27 -5.62 11.46 -18.91
C HIS A 27 -6.36 11.74 -20.23
N ALA A 28 -5.98 11.04 -21.29
CA ALA A 28 -6.58 11.15 -22.62
C ALA A 28 -7.00 9.73 -23.08
N PRO A 29 -8.30 9.47 -23.31
CA PRO A 29 -9.46 10.39 -23.20
C PRO A 29 -9.72 10.85 -21.77
N ALA A 30 -10.47 11.95 -21.59
CA ALA A 30 -10.71 12.48 -20.24
C ALA A 30 -11.44 11.45 -19.36
N MET A 31 -11.17 11.44 -18.06
CA MET A 31 -11.77 10.49 -17.11
C MET A 31 -13.32 10.34 -17.18
N PRO A 32 -14.10 11.41 -17.43
CA PRO A 32 -15.56 11.28 -17.63
C PRO A 32 -15.95 10.46 -18.87
N ASP A 33 -15.10 10.47 -19.90
CA ASP A 33 -15.37 9.82 -21.19
C ASP A 33 -14.96 8.34 -21.19
N LEU A 34 -14.20 7.91 -20.17
CA LEU A 34 -13.88 6.50 -19.99
C LEU A 34 -15.12 5.65 -19.68
N PRO A 35 -15.11 4.38 -20.11
CA PRO A 35 -16.06 3.38 -19.63
C PRO A 35 -16.14 3.33 -18.09
N PRO A 36 -17.34 3.14 -17.50
CA PRO A 36 -17.53 3.22 -16.04
C PRO A 36 -16.63 2.29 -15.21
N ASP A 37 -16.43 1.08 -15.71
CA ASP A 37 -15.56 0.04 -15.15
C ASP A 37 -14.09 0.48 -15.14
N GLN A 38 -13.56 1.03 -16.23
CA GLN A 38 -12.19 1.55 -16.30
C GLN A 38 -11.98 2.73 -15.36
N ARG A 39 -12.94 3.66 -15.34
CA ARG A 39 -12.91 4.82 -14.43
C ARG A 39 -12.88 4.40 -12.96
N VAL A 40 -13.68 3.42 -12.58
CA VAL A 40 -13.69 2.87 -11.20
C VAL A 40 -12.38 2.15 -10.90
N ALA A 41 -11.84 1.39 -11.86
CA ALA A 41 -10.58 0.66 -11.68
C ALA A 41 -9.38 1.60 -11.48
N LEU A 42 -9.24 2.68 -12.27
CA LEU A 42 -8.19 3.70 -12.10
C LEU A 42 -8.31 4.41 -10.75
N ARG A 43 -9.51 4.87 -10.38
CA ARG A 43 -9.74 5.57 -9.11
C ARG A 43 -9.47 4.70 -7.89
N SER A 44 -9.94 3.46 -7.91
CA SER A 44 -9.73 2.52 -6.79
C SER A 44 -8.25 2.21 -6.59
N ARG A 45 -7.50 1.91 -7.67
CA ARG A 45 -6.06 1.67 -7.62
C ARG A 45 -5.29 2.90 -7.11
N HIS A 46 -5.66 4.10 -7.56
CA HIS A 46 -5.11 5.35 -7.06
C HIS A 46 -5.30 5.49 -5.53
N ILE A 47 -6.52 5.23 -5.02
CA ILE A 47 -6.80 5.28 -3.57
C ILE A 47 -6.01 4.21 -2.81
N TYR A 48 -5.83 3.01 -3.37
CA TYR A 48 -5.07 1.95 -2.71
C TYR A 48 -3.57 2.26 -2.57
N ILE A 49 -2.98 3.05 -3.48
CA ILE A 49 -1.62 3.57 -3.30
C ILE A 49 -1.55 4.40 -2.01
N LEU A 50 -2.48 5.34 -1.82
CA LEU A 50 -2.52 6.15 -0.59
C LEU A 50 -2.78 5.29 0.65
N MET A 51 -3.75 4.38 0.58
CA MET A 51 -4.09 3.47 1.69
C MET A 51 -2.85 2.72 2.18
N THR A 52 -2.10 2.08 1.27
CA THR A 52 -0.89 1.34 1.64
C THR A 52 0.22 2.24 2.15
N GLY A 53 0.32 3.49 1.66
CA GLY A 53 1.19 4.52 2.24
C GLY A 53 0.82 4.86 3.68
N LEU A 54 -0.46 5.14 3.97
CA LEU A 54 -0.94 5.47 5.31
C LEU A 54 -0.75 4.32 6.31
N ILE A 55 -0.93 3.07 5.85
CA ILE A 55 -0.63 1.89 6.66
C ILE A 55 0.86 1.83 7.02
N ASN A 56 1.75 2.17 6.08
CA ASN A 56 3.19 2.28 6.37
C ASN A 56 3.50 3.40 7.36
N LEU A 57 2.84 4.57 7.25
CA LEU A 57 2.96 5.64 8.24
C LEU A 57 2.56 5.15 9.64
N ALA A 58 1.41 4.49 9.76
CA ALA A 58 0.95 3.92 11.03
C ALA A 58 1.95 2.88 11.59
N ALA A 59 2.48 2.00 10.72
CA ALA A 59 3.49 1.01 11.10
C ALA A 59 4.79 1.66 11.60
N ALA A 60 5.20 2.79 11.02
CA ALA A 60 6.36 3.56 11.44
C ALA A 60 6.19 4.18 12.83
N LEU A 61 4.99 4.72 13.12
CA LEU A 61 4.66 5.36 14.39
C LEU A 61 4.56 4.35 15.53
N ALA A 62 4.09 3.14 15.26
CA ALA A 62 3.94 2.09 16.25
C ALA A 62 5.16 1.14 16.28
N THR A 63 6.35 1.57 16.71
CA THR A 63 7.57 0.73 16.74
C THR A 63 7.99 0.26 18.15
N PRO A 64 7.22 -0.60 18.84
CA PRO A 64 7.63 -1.16 20.12
C PRO A 64 8.73 -2.21 19.95
N ALA A 65 9.52 -2.41 21.00
CA ALA A 65 10.49 -3.51 21.06
C ALA A 65 9.74 -4.85 21.25
N VAL A 66 9.98 -5.80 20.35
CA VAL A 66 9.41 -7.16 20.40
C VAL A 66 10.52 -8.20 20.27
N SER A 67 10.35 -9.36 20.91
CA SER A 67 11.34 -10.44 20.92
C SER A 67 10.70 -11.81 20.63
N GLY A 68 11.54 -12.83 20.40
CA GLY A 68 11.10 -14.20 20.14
C GLY A 68 10.24 -14.36 18.88
N TRP A 69 9.13 -15.08 18.97
CA TRP A 69 8.23 -15.31 17.83
C TRP A 69 7.57 -14.01 17.32
N ARG A 70 7.33 -13.04 18.22
CA ARG A 70 6.76 -11.73 17.87
C ARG A 70 7.68 -10.94 16.96
N LEU A 71 9.00 -11.07 17.14
CA LEU A 71 9.97 -10.46 16.23
C LEU A 71 9.84 -11.02 14.81
N ARG A 72 9.72 -12.34 14.66
CA ARG A 72 9.56 -12.97 13.34
C ARG A 72 8.25 -12.56 12.67
N ALA A 73 7.14 -12.59 13.41
CA ALA A 73 5.85 -12.12 12.94
C ALA A 73 5.91 -10.63 12.53
N SER A 74 6.60 -9.79 13.33
CA SER A 74 6.78 -8.38 13.02
C SER A 74 7.63 -8.15 11.78
N MET A 75 8.69 -8.94 11.57
CA MET A 75 9.53 -8.86 10.38
C MET A 75 8.77 -9.24 9.12
N LEU A 76 8.04 -10.36 9.14
CA LEU A 76 7.20 -10.79 8.03
C LEU A 76 6.11 -9.75 7.73
N GLY A 77 5.41 -9.27 8.77
CA GLY A 77 4.39 -8.24 8.62
C GLY A 77 4.94 -6.95 8.04
N SER A 78 6.13 -6.52 8.49
CA SER A 78 6.81 -5.35 7.93
C SER A 78 7.18 -5.55 6.47
N ALA A 79 7.72 -6.71 6.08
CA ALA A 79 8.08 -7.01 4.71
C ALA A 79 6.87 -6.95 3.76
N LEU A 80 5.74 -7.53 4.18
CA LEU A 80 4.47 -7.47 3.43
C LEU A 80 3.96 -6.03 3.27
N LEU A 81 4.04 -5.21 4.31
CA LEU A 81 3.64 -3.80 4.22
C LEU A 81 4.54 -2.96 3.32
N LEU A 82 5.84 -3.26 3.29
CA LEU A 82 6.79 -2.50 2.47
C LEU A 82 6.64 -2.79 0.98
N ILE A 83 6.26 -4.03 0.61
CA ILE A 83 6.04 -4.39 -0.79
C ILE A 83 4.66 -3.96 -1.31
N ALA A 84 3.65 -3.84 -0.44
CA ALA A 84 2.28 -3.56 -0.85
C ALA A 84 2.11 -2.26 -1.68
N PRO A 85 2.74 -1.09 -1.33
CA PRO A 85 2.65 0.10 -2.16
C PRO A 85 3.20 -0.06 -3.57
N ALA A 86 4.31 -0.80 -3.72
CA ALA A 86 4.87 -1.09 -5.04
C ALA A 86 3.91 -1.94 -5.88
N MET A 87 3.25 -2.93 -5.26
CA MET A 87 2.22 -3.74 -5.92
C MET A 87 1.01 -2.90 -6.34
N MET A 88 0.56 -1.96 -5.49
CA MET A 88 -0.54 -1.04 -5.83
C MET A 88 -0.16 -0.13 -6.99
N PHE A 89 1.05 0.42 -6.97
CA PHE A 89 1.54 1.26 -8.06
C PHE A 89 1.66 0.49 -9.38
N LEU A 90 2.21 -0.73 -9.37
CA LEU A 90 2.27 -1.58 -10.56
C LEU A 90 0.88 -1.97 -11.06
N SER A 91 -0.07 -2.19 -10.15
CA SER A 91 -1.48 -2.43 -10.53
C SER A 91 -2.09 -1.22 -11.22
N PHE A 92 -1.80 0.00 -10.74
CA PHE A 92 -2.20 1.25 -11.39
C PHE A 92 -1.56 1.41 -12.77
N ALA A 93 -0.24 1.23 -12.88
CA ALA A 93 0.47 1.38 -14.15
C ALA A 93 0.00 0.41 -15.23
N GLY A 94 -0.47 -0.79 -14.85
CA GLY A 94 -1.07 -1.76 -15.77
C GLY A 94 -2.54 -1.49 -16.12
N ALA A 95 -3.20 -0.56 -15.43
CA ALA A 95 -4.63 -0.28 -15.62
C ALA A 95 -4.94 0.34 -16.98
N ASP A 96 -4.01 1.09 -17.57
CA ASP A 96 -4.18 1.72 -18.87
C ASP A 96 -3.89 0.78 -20.05
N ALA A 97 -3.14 -0.31 -19.82
CA ALA A 97 -2.56 -1.12 -20.88
C ALA A 97 -3.33 -2.41 -21.19
N GLY A 98 -4.44 -2.73 -20.49
CA GLY A 98 -5.07 -4.03 -20.64
C GLY A 98 -6.30 -4.29 -19.78
N PRO A 99 -6.61 -5.59 -19.49
CA PRO A 99 -7.88 -6.00 -18.90
C PRO A 99 -8.15 -5.33 -17.55
N LEU A 100 -9.44 -5.15 -17.24
CA LEU A 100 -9.92 -4.58 -15.97
C LEU A 100 -9.35 -5.30 -14.74
N GLU A 101 -8.96 -6.55 -14.89
CA GLU A 101 -8.38 -7.38 -13.85
C GLU A 101 -6.87 -7.25 -13.82
N SER A 102 -6.34 -6.79 -12.68
CA SER A 102 -4.90 -6.75 -12.44
C SER A 102 -4.52 -7.92 -11.52
N PRO A 103 -3.67 -8.87 -11.97
CA PRO A 103 -3.30 -10.04 -11.17
C PRO A 103 -2.50 -9.66 -9.91
N ILE A 104 -1.98 -8.44 -9.84
CA ILE A 104 -1.16 -7.93 -8.74
C ILE A 104 -2.00 -7.19 -7.70
N LEU A 105 -3.20 -6.72 -8.06
CA LEU A 105 -4.08 -5.95 -7.18
C LEU A 105 -4.44 -6.74 -5.92
N LEU A 106 -5.05 -7.91 -6.10
CA LEU A 106 -5.50 -8.75 -4.98
C LEU A 106 -4.32 -9.18 -4.09
N PRO A 107 -3.21 -9.71 -4.64
CA PRO A 107 -2.03 -10.02 -3.83
C PRO A 107 -1.50 -8.83 -3.03
N GLY A 108 -1.50 -7.62 -3.59
CA GLY A 108 -1.03 -6.44 -2.85
C GLY A 108 -1.99 -6.00 -1.74
N VAL A 109 -3.30 -6.12 -1.94
CA VAL A 109 -4.30 -5.89 -0.87
C VAL A 109 -4.16 -6.94 0.23
N ILE A 110 -3.98 -8.21 -0.14
CA ILE A 110 -3.75 -9.30 0.82
C ILE A 110 -2.44 -9.07 1.59
N ALA A 111 -1.37 -8.61 0.93
CA ALA A 111 -0.11 -8.26 1.59
C ALA A 111 -0.31 -7.12 2.60
N ALA A 112 -1.05 -6.06 2.23
CA ALA A 112 -1.37 -4.97 3.16
C ALA A 112 -2.18 -5.47 4.37
N LEU A 113 -3.19 -6.31 4.14
CA LEU A 113 -4.03 -6.88 5.19
C LEU A 113 -3.21 -7.79 6.12
N ALA A 114 -2.55 -8.81 5.56
CA ALA A 114 -1.75 -9.76 6.32
C ALA A 114 -0.61 -9.07 7.08
N GLY A 115 0.05 -8.09 6.44
CA GLY A 115 1.09 -7.29 7.06
C GLY A 115 0.59 -6.50 8.27
N THR A 116 -0.56 -5.85 8.13
CA THR A 116 -1.22 -5.09 9.21
C THR A 116 -1.61 -6.01 10.37
N VAL A 117 -2.24 -7.15 10.08
CA VAL A 117 -2.67 -8.12 11.10
C VAL A 117 -1.48 -8.72 11.84
N LEU A 118 -0.43 -9.15 11.12
CA LEU A 118 0.78 -9.69 11.74
C LEU A 118 1.46 -8.68 12.65
N LEU A 119 1.53 -7.40 12.25
CA LEU A 119 2.06 -6.35 13.10
C LEU A 119 1.18 -6.10 14.32
N ALA A 120 -0.14 -6.08 14.17
CA ALA A 120 -1.07 -5.91 15.28
C ALA A 120 -0.92 -7.04 16.31
N ILE A 121 -0.90 -8.30 15.86
CA ILE A 121 -0.72 -9.48 16.72
C ILE A 121 0.65 -9.48 17.39
N ALA A 122 1.73 -9.18 16.65
CA ALA A 122 3.08 -9.15 17.19
C ALA A 122 3.25 -8.09 18.30
N ARG A 123 2.48 -7.00 18.21
CA ARG A 123 2.55 -5.86 19.13
C ARG A 123 1.47 -5.92 20.22
N TRP A 124 0.53 -6.86 20.13
CA TRP A 124 -0.55 -7.01 21.09
C TRP A 124 0.01 -7.31 22.49
N GLY A 125 -0.29 -6.43 23.45
CA GLY A 125 0.20 -6.53 24.82
C GLY A 125 1.71 -6.31 24.97
N ALA A 126 2.39 -5.73 23.96
CA ALA A 126 3.72 -5.18 24.15
C ALA A 126 3.56 -3.76 24.73
N SER A 127 4.00 -3.55 25.97
CA SER A 127 4.06 -2.22 26.58
C SER A 127 4.96 -1.31 25.74
N THR A 128 4.48 -0.12 25.38
CA THR A 128 5.39 0.93 24.92
C THR A 128 6.29 1.29 26.10
N PRO A 129 7.63 1.24 25.94
CA PRO A 129 8.55 1.71 26.96
C PRO A 129 8.35 3.20 27.25
#